data_AF-A0A963X4P5-F1
#
_entry.id   AF-A0A963X4P5-F1
#
_cell.length_a   1.000
_cell.length_b   1.000
_cell.length_c   1.000
_cell.angle_alpha   90.00
_cell.angle_beta   90.00
_cell.angle_gamma   90.00
#
_symmetry.space_group_name_H-M   'P 1'
#
loop_
_entity.id
_entity.type
_entity.pdbx_description
1 polymer ?
#
loop_
_entity_poly.entity_id
_entity_poly.type
_entity_poly.pdbx_seq_one_letter_code
_entity_poly.pdbx_strand_id
1 'polypeptide(L)'
;QHQYEDAYWARKPEWTYAEAAIFGSSHYHLPKIFRWFTGNIGLHHIHHLASGIPNYRLPECYRSSKDLLALPRMTFLESLNCARLALWDEAQRKMISFKALKAAA
;
A
#
# COMPACT_ATOMS: atom_id res chain seq x y z
N GLN A 1 4.62 -4.26 -1.72
CA GLN A 1 3.17 -3.99 -1.55
C GLN A 1 2.85 -2.72 -2.33
N HIS A 2 2.69 -2.75 -3.66
CA HIS A 2 2.46 -1.55 -4.49
C HIS A 2 1.41 -1.79 -5.59
N GLN A 3 0.74 -2.94 -5.52
CA GLN A 3 -0.18 -3.43 -6.53
C GLN A 3 -1.55 -3.51 -5.89
N TYR A 4 -2.30 -2.43 -6.01
CA TYR A 4 -3.69 -2.25 -5.55
C TYR A 4 -4.30 -1.10 -6.34
N GLU A 5 -5.64 -1.04 -6.40
CA GLU A 5 -6.37 -0.16 -7.31
C GLU A 5 -6.00 1.32 -7.14
N ASP A 6 -6.00 1.80 -5.90
CA ASP A 6 -5.77 3.21 -5.57
C ASP A 6 -4.31 3.52 -5.21
N ALA A 7 -3.35 2.79 -5.79
CA ALA A 7 -1.94 3.06 -5.56
C ALA A 7 -1.55 4.48 -6.01
N TYR A 8 -0.68 5.15 -5.26
CA TYR A 8 -0.17 6.46 -5.66
C TYR A 8 0.99 6.33 -6.63
N TRP A 9 0.82 6.95 -7.80
CA TRP A 9 1.89 7.27 -8.73
C TRP A 9 1.78 8.73 -9.15
N ALA A 10 2.91 9.42 -9.19
CA ALA A 10 3.01 10.81 -9.59
C ALA A 10 4.33 11.06 -10.32
N ARG A 11 4.33 12.04 -11.22
CA ARG A 11 5.55 12.55 -11.86
C ARG A 11 6.06 13.75 -11.05
N LYS A 12 7.29 14.19 -11.32
CA LYS A 12 7.75 15.49 -10.82
C LYS A 12 7.04 16.59 -11.63
N PRO A 13 6.66 17.72 -11.00
CA PRO A 13 7.00 18.14 -9.63
C PRO A 13 6.02 17.67 -8.52
N GLU A 14 4.90 17.03 -8.85
CA GLU A 14 3.83 16.68 -7.89
C GLU A 14 4.21 15.53 -6.94
N TRP A 15 5.25 14.78 -7.29
CA TRP A 15 5.74 13.66 -6.49
C TRP A 15 6.42 14.13 -5.20
N THR A 16 6.00 13.57 -4.06
CA THR A 16 6.72 13.72 -2.78
C THR A 16 7.08 12.36 -2.18
N TYR A 17 8.21 12.31 -1.47
CA TYR A 17 8.67 11.07 -0.83
C TYR A 17 7.67 10.57 0.22
N ALA A 18 7.11 11.47 1.03
CA ALA A 18 6.17 11.11 2.08
C ALA A 18 4.88 10.51 1.51
N GLU A 19 4.31 11.13 0.46
CA GLU A 19 3.11 10.60 -0.20
C GLU A 19 3.41 9.28 -0.91
N ALA A 20 4.54 9.15 -1.59
CA ALA A 20 4.93 7.90 -2.23
C ALA A 20 5.13 6.75 -1.21
N ALA A 21 5.71 7.06 -0.05
CA ALA A 21 5.90 6.08 1.01
C ALA A 21 4.57 5.63 1.63
N ILE A 22 3.67 6.58 1.92
CA ILE A 22 2.40 6.32 2.60
C ILE A 22 1.33 5.77 1.65
N PHE A 23 1.12 6.44 0.52
CA PHE A 23 0.03 6.14 -0.42
C PHE A 23 0.48 5.33 -1.64
N GLY A 24 1.79 5.12 -1.83
CA GLY A 24 2.28 4.23 -2.88
C GLY A 24 2.35 2.77 -2.42
N SER A 25 2.18 2.52 -1.12
CA SER A 25 2.25 1.19 -0.53
C SER A 25 0.93 0.79 0.10
N SER A 26 0.49 -0.45 -0.14
CA SER A 26 -0.69 -0.96 0.57
C SER A 26 -0.37 -1.23 2.04
N HIS A 27 -1.39 -1.14 2.90
CA HIS A 27 -1.32 -1.49 4.31
C HIS A 27 -2.06 -2.80 4.56
N TYR A 28 -1.34 -3.90 4.83
CA TYR A 28 -1.98 -5.18 5.09
C TYR A 28 -2.46 -5.30 6.55
N HIS A 29 -3.77 -5.43 6.73
CA HIS A 29 -4.37 -5.75 8.02
C HIS A 29 -4.40 -7.27 8.22
N LEU A 30 -3.28 -7.79 8.72
CA LEU A 30 -3.12 -9.22 8.97
C LEU A 30 -3.60 -9.62 10.38
N PRO A 31 -4.24 -10.80 10.53
CA PRO A 31 -4.44 -11.45 11.83
C PRO A 31 -3.12 -11.59 12.62
N LYS A 32 -3.21 -11.61 13.97
CA LYS A 32 -2.03 -11.61 14.87
C LYS A 32 -1.00 -12.69 14.54
N ILE A 33 -1.44 -13.90 14.19
CA ILE A 33 -0.56 -15.02 13.84
C ILE A 33 0.27 -14.68 12.61
N PHE A 34 -0.37 -14.21 11.53
CA PHE A 34 0.34 -13.82 10.32
C PHE A 34 1.22 -12.59 10.51
N ARG A 35 0.84 -11.64 11.37
CA ARG A 35 1.72 -10.53 11.75
C ARG A 35 3.02 -11.00 12.40
N TRP A 36 2.97 -12.04 13.23
CA TRP A 36 4.17 -12.63 13.82
C TRP A 36 5.05 -13.30 12.76
N PHE A 37 4.48 -14.18 11.93
CA PHE A 37 5.22 -14.86 10.86
C PHE A 37 5.88 -13.90 9.87
N THR A 38 5.21 -12.79 9.58
CA THR A 38 5.68 -11.79 8.61
C THR A 38 6.49 -10.66 9.24
N GLY A 39 6.71 -10.67 10.56
CA GLY A 39 7.41 -9.60 11.26
C GLY A 39 6.76 -8.22 11.06
N ASN A 40 5.43 -8.12 11.11
CA ASN A 40 4.66 -6.88 10.89
C ASN A 40 4.91 -6.18 9.54
N ILE A 41 5.37 -6.89 8.50
CA ILE A 41 5.58 -6.29 7.16
C ILE A 41 4.30 -5.66 6.56
N GLY A 42 3.11 -5.97 7.08
CA GLY A 42 1.87 -5.31 6.67
C GLY A 42 1.82 -3.80 6.96
N LEU A 43 2.75 -3.28 7.77
CA LEU A 43 2.96 -1.84 8.01
C LEU A 43 4.04 -1.26 7.08
N HIS A 44 4.17 -1.80 5.87
CA HIS A 44 5.23 -1.47 4.91
C HIS A 44 5.30 0.03 4.57
N HIS A 45 4.17 0.70 4.52
CA HIS A 45 4.07 2.15 4.29
C HIS A 45 4.82 2.97 5.37
N ILE A 46 4.74 2.57 6.65
CA ILE A 46 5.52 3.21 7.74
C ILE A 46 7.00 2.87 7.59
N HIS A 47 7.34 1.63 7.23
CA HIS A 47 8.72 1.24 6.98
C HIS A 47 9.34 2.03 5.83
N HIS A 48 8.61 2.29 4.75
CA HIS A 48 9.08 3.15 3.67
C HIS A 48 9.26 4.60 4.11
N LEU A 49 8.36 5.11 4.95
CA LEU A 49 8.46 6.48 5.47
C LEU A 49 9.66 6.64 6.41
N ALA A 50 9.95 5.63 7.22
CA ALA A 50 11.01 5.64 8.24
C ALA A 50 11.63 4.24 8.39
N SER A 51 12.51 3.88 7.46
CA SER A 51 13.10 2.53 7.38
C SER A 51 14.02 2.16 8.54
N GLY A 52 14.47 3.16 9.31
CA GLY A 52 15.24 2.96 10.54
C GLY A 52 14.42 2.43 11.72
N ILE A 53 13.08 2.47 11.64
CA ILE A 53 12.22 1.91 12.68
C ILE A 53 12.19 0.40 12.53
N PRO A 54 12.62 -0.37 13.56
CA PRO A 54 12.60 -1.81 13.47
C PRO A 54 11.16 -2.34 13.44
N ASN A 55 10.96 -3.44 12.72
CA ASN A 55 9.66 -4.07 12.47
C ASN A 55 8.80 -4.31 13.73
N TYR A 56 9.43 -4.64 14.86
CA TYR A 56 8.71 -4.88 16.12
C TYR A 56 8.17 -3.59 16.78
N ARG A 57 8.66 -2.40 16.40
CA ARG A 57 8.14 -1.09 16.84
C ARG A 57 7.13 -0.47 15.88
N LEU A 58 7.04 -0.93 14.63
CA LEU A 58 6.04 -0.43 13.68
C LEU A 58 4.60 -0.43 14.23
N PRO A 59 4.14 -1.44 14.99
CA PRO A 59 2.79 -1.42 15.57
C PRO A 59 2.58 -0.31 16.62
N GLU A 60 3.62 0.08 17.32
CA GLU A 60 3.58 1.19 18.28
C GLU A 60 3.44 2.52 17.53
N CYS A 61 4.28 2.74 16.50
CA CYS A 61 4.20 3.91 15.63
C CYS A 61 2.85 4.02 14.92
N TYR A 62 2.30 2.91 14.44
CA TYR A 62 0.98 2.89 13.81
C TYR A 62 -0.13 3.35 14.77
N ARG A 63 -0.07 2.94 16.04
CA ARG A 63 -1.08 3.28 17.06
C ARG A 63 -0.92 4.68 17.63
N SER A 64 0.27 5.28 17.52
CA SER A 64 0.54 6.60 18.08
C SER A 64 0.00 7.76 17.24
N SER A 65 -0.47 7.51 16.01
CA SER A 65 -1.02 8.52 15.11
C SER A 65 -2.43 8.16 14.65
N LYS A 66 -3.38 9.08 14.86
CA LYS A 66 -4.75 8.94 14.34
C LYS A 66 -4.77 8.96 12.82
N ASP A 67 -3.87 9.71 12.18
CA ASP A 67 -3.79 9.81 10.73
C ASP A 67 -3.37 8.48 10.13
N LEU A 68 -2.40 7.79 10.75
CA LEU A 68 -1.99 6.45 10.31
C LEU A 68 -3.11 5.42 10.49
N LEU A 69 -3.85 5.49 11.60
CA LEU A 69 -5.01 4.61 11.84
C LEU A 69 -6.15 4.84 10.84
N ALA A 70 -6.27 6.05 10.29
CA ALA A 70 -7.29 6.41 9.31
C ALA A 70 -6.94 5.98 7.88
N LEU A 71 -5.69 5.57 7.62
CA LEU A 71 -5.28 5.14 6.29
C LEU A 71 -6.02 3.88 5.83
N PRO A 72 -6.34 3.76 4.53
CA PRO A 72 -6.95 2.58 3.97
C PRO A 72 -6.13 1.33 4.28
N ARG A 73 -6.82 0.25 4.63
CA ARG A 73 -6.23 -1.04 4.93
C ARG A 73 -6.76 -2.09 3.96
N MET A 74 -5.90 -3.03 3.64
CA MET A 74 -6.21 -4.15 2.76
C MET A 74 -6.06 -5.45 3.55
N THR A 75 -7.07 -6.29 3.52
CA THR A 75 -7.00 -7.64 4.04
C THR A 75 -6.24 -8.56 3.08
N PHE A 76 -5.83 -9.72 3.57
CA PHE A 76 -5.18 -10.73 2.73
C PHE A 76 -6.07 -11.15 1.55
N LEU A 77 -7.37 -11.34 1.77
CA LEU A 77 -8.31 -11.75 0.71
C LEU A 77 -8.51 -10.66 -0.34
N GLU A 78 -8.65 -9.40 0.07
CA GLU A 78 -8.73 -8.27 -0.88
C GLU A 78 -7.47 -8.16 -1.74
N SER A 79 -6.31 -8.51 -1.19
CA SER A 79 -5.06 -8.49 -1.94
C SER A 79 -5.00 -9.51 -3.08
N LEU A 80 -5.74 -10.63 -2.98
CA LEU A 80 -5.82 -11.62 -4.05
C LEU A 80 -6.49 -11.03 -5.30
N ASN A 81 -7.48 -10.15 -5.10
CA ASN A 81 -8.12 -9.43 -6.20
C ASN A 81 -7.19 -8.43 -6.88
N CYS A 82 -6.14 -7.99 -6.19
CA CYS A 82 -5.15 -7.05 -6.72
C CYS A 82 -4.09 -7.73 -7.59
N ALA A 83 -3.90 -9.05 -7.47
CA ALA A 83 -2.89 -9.81 -8.23
C ALA A 83 -3.07 -9.72 -9.76
N ARG A 84 -4.29 -9.43 -10.23
CA ARG A 84 -4.60 -9.23 -11.66
C ARG A 84 -4.23 -7.83 -12.18
N LEU A 85 -4.00 -6.86 -11.29
CA LEU A 85 -3.69 -5.48 -11.66
C LEU A 85 -2.23 -5.40 -12.08
N ALA A 86 -1.92 -4.79 -13.23
CA ALA A 86 -0.57 -4.83 -13.78
C ALA A 86 -0.11 -3.50 -14.39
N LEU A 87 -1.04 -2.60 -14.70
CA LEU A 87 -0.76 -1.38 -15.44
C LEU A 87 -1.29 -0.18 -14.66
N TRP A 88 -0.60 0.95 -14.76
CA TRP A 88 -1.08 2.24 -14.25
C TRP A 88 -1.82 3.00 -15.36
N ASP A 89 -3.09 3.30 -15.14
CA ASP A 89 -3.88 4.19 -16.00
C ASP A 89 -3.72 5.63 -15.50
N GLU A 90 -3.02 6.47 -16.26
CA GLU A 90 -2.78 7.87 -15.88
C GLU A 90 -4.04 8.73 -15.92
N ALA A 91 -5.00 8.43 -16.79
CA ALA A 91 -6.22 9.21 -16.92
C ALA A 91 -7.16 8.98 -15.72
N GLN A 92 -7.26 7.72 -15.27
CA GLN A 92 -8.09 7.36 -14.12
C GLN A 92 -7.34 7.43 -12.79
N ARG A 93 -6.00 7.52 -12.83
CA ARG A 93 -5.10 7.43 -11.67
C ARG A 93 -5.35 6.16 -10.86
N LYS A 94 -5.41 5.03 -11.56
CA LYS A 94 -5.68 3.72 -10.97
C LYS A 94 -4.85 2.61 -11.58
N MET A 95 -4.58 1.58 -10.80
CA MET A 95 -4.05 0.33 -11.33
C MET A 95 -5.15 -0.48 -12.01
N ILE A 96 -4.91 -0.90 -13.26
CA ILE A 96 -5.82 -1.70 -14.08
C ILE A 96 -5.19 -3.03 -14.49
N SER A 97 -6.03 -3.98 -14.91
CA SER A 97 -5.58 -5.26 -15.47
C SER A 97 -5.46 -5.19 -16.99
N PHE A 98 -4.68 -6.09 -17.61
CA PHE A 98 -4.63 -6.22 -19.07
C PHE A 98 -6.02 -6.48 -19.69
N LYS A 99 -6.89 -7.21 -18.98
CA LYS A 99 -8.27 -7.45 -19.41
C LYS A 99 -9.06 -6.13 -19.48
N ALA A 100 -8.90 -5.27 -18.48
CA ALA A 100 -9.57 -3.97 -18.45
C ALA A 100 -9.10 -3.06 -19.60
N LEU A 101 -7.79 -3.03 -19.87
CA LEU A 101 -7.23 -2.30 -21.01
C LEU A 101 -7.84 -2.77 -22.34
N LYS A 102 -7.95 -4.09 -22.55
CA LYS A 102 -8.55 -4.67 -23.77
C LYS A 102 -10.05 -4.37 -23.91
N ALA A 103 -10.78 -4.18 -22.82
CA ALA A 103 -12.20 -3.87 -22.86
C ALA A 103 -12.48 -2.38 -23.08
N ALA A 104 -11.48 -1.52 -22.82
CA ALA A 104 -11.55 -0.07 -23.05
C ALA A 104 -11.02 0.34 -24.45
N ALA A 105 -10.43 -0.60 -25.18
CA ALA A 105 -9.97 -0.45 -26.57
C ALA A 105 -11.06 -0.88 -27.55
#